data_AF-A0A3N0AVB0-F1
#
_entry.id   AF-A0A3N0AVB0-F1
#
_cell.length_a   1.000
_cell.length_b   1.000
_cell.length_c   1.000
_cell.angle_alpha   90.00
_cell.angle_beta   90.00
_cell.angle_gamma   90.00
#
_symmetry.space_group_name_H-M   'P 1'
#
loop_
_entity.id
_entity.type
_entity.pdbx_description
1 polymer ?
#
loop_
_entity_poly.entity_id
_entity_poly.type
_entity_poly.pdbx_seq_one_letter_code
_entity_poly.pdbx_strand_id
1 'polypeptide(L)'
;MLVAAMYIEWASLMLIVASAVLLGVGSAWFIIGWQKVFASQDGAESGQSIIVAAGYSAVLYLIICLIPVALTAYLLPLVMVPLAGLCLWIAAQRVDFDQAMFEDRPTDHPAIYRNVMRESLAAAISIGALGFCAGAVRFILITHQSISSVVNIASMGVLLAVVMGYLALWRSRTLRFDVMNFYRVIFPIMAVGLVLMPFMGENVSTVGAAISYACFSLATIVMMMHCCQISRDSGINPVFIYALFGAVVYLIQVAGYFVGYLSGSESALGMGQLSFVAIASLFVLLVASLAAGQSRPLHTTRLEFLAPSLKRLQAASAPRIVTVEAIEVRDAVAQEQGAAKEEQGSAKAPQRSEAEEGISSASSYEDSDAAHPYKSPVATHLHGDVGASAPHEKVASANASHEGAGATRQRKSPSHHGASSNQVIDRLSKQCLSVAEEYGLSSRETEVMELLGRGRTGPAIADELFISENTVRTHIKRIYAKVGVGKKQELLAVLDHAMPS
;
A
#
# COMPACT_ATOMS: atom_id res chain seq x y z
N MET A 1 -26.78 2.34 23.78
CA MET A 1 -27.42 1.01 23.69
C MET A 1 -26.81 0.02 24.66
N LEU A 2 -25.50 -0.22 24.65
CA LEU A 2 -24.83 -1.16 25.58
C LEU A 2 -25.08 -0.82 27.06
N VAL A 3 -24.96 0.46 27.43
CA VAL A 3 -25.31 0.95 28.77
C VAL A 3 -26.80 0.71 29.07
N ALA A 4 -27.69 0.96 28.12
CA ALA A 4 -29.13 0.74 28.31
C ALA A 4 -29.47 -0.75 28.50
N ALA A 5 -28.75 -1.65 27.83
CA ALA A 5 -28.91 -3.10 27.99
C ALA A 5 -28.60 -3.58 29.42
N MET A 6 -27.77 -2.83 30.18
CA MET A 6 -27.50 -3.13 31.59
C MET A 6 -28.67 -2.85 32.52
N TYR A 7 -29.62 -1.98 32.11
CA TYR A 7 -30.74 -1.54 32.96
C TYR A 7 -32.11 -2.02 32.45
N ILE A 8 -32.20 -2.41 31.17
CA ILE A 8 -33.46 -2.83 30.53
C ILE A 8 -33.40 -4.31 30.19
N GLU A 9 -33.70 -5.16 31.19
CA GLU A 9 -33.57 -6.62 31.08
C GLU A 9 -34.40 -7.23 29.93
N TRP A 10 -35.66 -6.79 29.76
CA TRP A 10 -36.56 -7.34 28.74
C TRP A 10 -36.11 -7.06 27.30
N ALA A 11 -35.36 -5.99 27.08
CA ALA A 11 -34.82 -5.60 25.77
C ALA A 11 -33.32 -5.90 25.63
N SER A 12 -32.69 -6.48 26.67
CA SER A 12 -31.23 -6.61 26.78
C SER A 12 -30.60 -7.28 25.56
N LEU A 13 -31.12 -8.44 25.13
CA LEU A 13 -30.60 -9.18 23.98
C LEU A 13 -30.71 -8.38 22.68
N MET A 14 -31.86 -7.74 22.43
CA MET A 14 -32.04 -6.90 21.23
C MET A 14 -31.09 -5.69 21.24
N LEU A 15 -30.92 -5.04 22.40
CA LEU A 15 -30.02 -3.91 22.57
C LEU A 15 -28.55 -4.31 22.39
N ILE A 16 -28.15 -5.48 22.87
CA ILE A 16 -26.80 -6.03 22.70
C ILE A 16 -26.56 -6.29 21.20
N VAL A 17 -27.46 -7.00 20.53
CA VAL A 17 -27.32 -7.31 19.08
C VAL A 17 -27.27 -6.03 18.25
N ALA A 18 -28.18 -5.08 18.48
CA ALA A 18 -28.18 -3.79 17.78
C ALA A 18 -26.88 -3.01 18.04
N SER A 19 -26.41 -3.00 19.28
CA SER A 19 -25.15 -2.33 19.63
C SER A 19 -23.93 -3.00 18.97
N ALA A 20 -23.91 -4.32 18.84
CA ALA A 20 -22.83 -5.04 18.18
C ALA A 20 -22.76 -4.73 16.68
N VAL A 21 -23.92 -4.68 16.01
CA VAL A 21 -24.00 -4.27 14.59
C VAL A 21 -23.51 -2.85 14.40
N LEU A 22 -24.00 -1.90 15.22
CA LEU A 22 -23.59 -0.50 15.12
C LEU A 22 -22.11 -0.30 15.44
N LEU A 23 -21.57 -1.02 16.44
CA LEU A 23 -20.15 -0.99 16.76
C LEU A 23 -19.32 -1.51 15.59
N GLY A 24 -19.73 -2.63 14.98
CA GLY A 24 -19.04 -3.19 13.80
C GLY A 24 -19.03 -2.23 12.62
N VAL A 25 -20.18 -1.66 12.25
CA VAL A 25 -20.29 -0.69 11.15
C VAL A 25 -19.49 0.58 11.45
N GLY A 26 -19.59 1.11 12.67
CA GLY A 26 -18.86 2.30 13.09
C GLY A 26 -17.34 2.10 13.10
N SER A 27 -16.86 0.97 13.61
CA SER A 27 -15.44 0.60 13.58
C SER A 27 -14.92 0.43 12.15
N ALA A 28 -15.70 -0.20 11.26
CA ALA A 28 -15.32 -0.33 9.85
C ALA A 28 -15.19 1.04 9.18
N TRP A 29 -16.14 1.95 9.39
CA TRP A 29 -16.10 3.30 8.83
C TRP A 29 -14.90 4.10 9.36
N PHE A 30 -14.63 4.00 10.65
CA PHE A 30 -13.51 4.67 11.30
C PHE A 30 -12.17 4.21 10.74
N ILE A 31 -11.97 2.89 10.62
CA ILE A 31 -10.74 2.32 10.08
C ILE A 31 -10.57 2.67 8.59
N ILE A 32 -11.65 2.60 7.79
CA ILE A 32 -11.62 3.01 6.38
C ILE A 32 -11.25 4.49 6.24
N GLY A 33 -11.76 5.36 7.13
CA GLY A 33 -11.39 6.76 7.15
C GLY A 33 -9.89 6.96 7.36
N TRP A 34 -9.30 6.27 8.35
CA TRP A 34 -7.86 6.29 8.57
C TRP A 34 -7.07 5.69 7.41
N GLN A 35 -7.58 4.63 6.79
CA GLN A 35 -6.97 4.03 5.60
C GLN A 35 -6.87 5.05 4.46
N LYS A 36 -7.90 5.87 4.22
CA LYS A 36 -7.84 6.94 3.20
C LYS A 36 -6.76 7.98 3.54
N VAL A 37 -6.69 8.41 4.79
CA VAL A 37 -5.69 9.39 5.27
C VAL A 37 -4.27 8.86 5.12
N PHE A 38 -4.02 7.60 5.50
CA PHE A 38 -2.69 7.02 5.39
C PHE A 38 -2.30 6.69 3.94
N ALA A 39 -3.26 6.32 3.10
CA ALA A 39 -3.00 6.07 1.69
C ALA A 39 -2.64 7.35 0.92
N SER A 40 -3.19 8.51 1.31
CA SER A 40 -2.90 9.80 0.66
C SER A 40 -1.51 10.37 0.98
N GLN A 41 -0.87 9.91 2.04
CA GLN A 41 0.47 10.34 2.45
C GLN A 41 1.55 9.65 1.62
N ASP A 42 2.74 10.26 1.56
CA ASP A 42 3.91 9.62 0.96
C ASP A 42 4.27 8.31 1.66
N GLY A 43 4.88 7.38 0.93
CA GLY A 43 5.01 6.00 1.41
C GLY A 43 5.83 5.80 2.68
N ALA A 44 6.93 6.55 2.80
CA ALA A 44 7.77 6.52 4.00
C ALA A 44 7.05 7.16 5.21
N GLU A 45 6.36 8.28 4.98
CA GLU A 45 5.63 9.01 6.02
C GLU A 45 4.43 8.21 6.54
N SER A 46 3.68 7.60 5.62
CA SER A 46 2.54 6.72 5.90
C SER A 46 2.96 5.54 6.79
N GLY A 47 4.03 4.83 6.39
CA GLY A 47 4.54 3.68 7.15
C GLY A 47 5.01 4.07 8.55
N GLN A 48 5.74 5.17 8.69
CA GLN A 48 6.19 5.69 9.98
C GLN A 48 5.01 6.10 10.87
N SER A 49 4.05 6.84 10.32
CA SER A 49 2.88 7.33 11.05
C SER A 49 2.05 6.18 11.64
N ILE A 50 1.84 5.12 10.85
CA ILE A 50 1.11 3.91 11.30
C ILE A 50 1.84 3.24 12.48
N ILE A 51 3.15 3.08 12.41
CA ILE A 51 3.93 2.41 13.47
C ILE A 51 3.98 3.25 14.75
N VAL A 52 4.19 4.56 14.62
CA VAL A 52 4.17 5.49 15.74
C VAL A 52 2.79 5.52 16.39
N ALA A 53 1.72 5.54 15.59
CA ALA A 53 0.34 5.48 16.08
C ALA A 53 0.06 4.16 16.85
N ALA A 54 0.62 3.03 16.40
CA ALA A 54 0.52 1.77 17.13
C ALA A 54 1.21 1.83 18.51
N GLY A 55 2.37 2.49 18.60
CA GLY A 55 3.06 2.74 19.86
C GLY A 55 2.22 3.60 20.82
N TYR A 56 1.67 4.71 20.34
CA TYR A 56 0.77 5.55 21.14
C TYR A 56 -0.48 4.80 21.58
N SER A 57 -1.04 3.95 20.71
CA SER A 57 -2.22 3.13 21.02
C SER A 57 -1.93 2.14 22.15
N ALA A 58 -0.76 1.49 22.14
CA ALA A 58 -0.34 0.59 23.21
C ALA A 58 -0.18 1.32 24.55
N VAL A 59 0.46 2.50 24.55
CA VAL A 59 0.60 3.33 25.76
C VAL A 59 -0.76 3.78 26.28
N LEU A 60 -1.63 4.27 25.40
CA LEU A 60 -2.98 4.69 25.75
C LEU A 60 -3.79 3.54 26.35
N TYR A 61 -3.70 2.34 25.78
CA TYR A 61 -4.36 1.15 26.33
C TYR A 61 -3.87 0.83 27.75
N LEU A 62 -2.55 0.85 27.98
CA LEU A 62 -1.96 0.60 29.30
C LEU A 62 -2.40 1.64 30.33
N ILE A 63 -2.53 2.91 29.94
CA ILE A 63 -3.07 3.97 30.80
C ILE A 63 -4.54 3.70 31.13
N ILE A 64 -5.34 3.30 30.15
CA ILE A 64 -6.77 2.97 30.35
C ILE A 64 -6.91 1.78 31.32
N CYS A 65 -5.99 0.81 31.30
CA CYS A 65 -5.99 -0.31 32.25
C CYS A 65 -5.79 0.12 33.71
N LEU A 66 -5.24 1.31 33.99
CA LEU A 66 -5.10 1.85 35.35
C LEU A 66 -6.41 2.43 35.88
N ILE A 67 -7.38 2.69 35.00
CA ILE A 67 -8.68 3.29 35.35
C ILE A 67 -9.67 2.18 35.74
N PRO A 68 -10.43 2.35 36.84
CA PRO A 68 -11.45 1.39 37.24
C PRO A 68 -12.46 1.06 36.13
N VAL A 69 -12.83 -0.23 35.99
CA VAL A 69 -13.71 -0.74 34.92
C VAL A 69 -15.05 0.00 34.84
N ALA A 70 -15.60 0.40 35.99
CA ALA A 70 -16.84 1.17 36.06
C ALA A 70 -16.72 2.53 35.35
N LEU A 71 -15.56 3.19 35.45
CA LEU A 71 -15.32 4.47 34.78
C LEU A 71 -14.98 4.27 33.30
N THR A 72 -14.21 3.23 32.95
CA THR A 72 -13.85 2.97 31.55
C THR A 72 -15.06 2.64 30.69
N ALA A 73 -16.09 1.99 31.24
CA ALA A 73 -17.35 1.70 30.57
C ALA A 73 -18.06 2.97 30.04
N TYR A 74 -17.88 4.13 30.70
CA TYR A 74 -18.41 5.42 30.24
C TYR A 74 -17.36 6.25 29.48
N LEU A 75 -16.11 6.25 29.95
CA LEU A 75 -15.01 7.02 29.36
C LEU A 75 -14.78 6.66 27.88
N LEU A 76 -14.79 5.36 27.55
CA LEU A 76 -14.51 4.90 26.19
C LEU A 76 -15.54 5.41 25.17
N PRO A 77 -16.86 5.14 25.32
CA PRO A 77 -17.84 5.59 24.36
C PRO A 77 -18.13 7.09 24.40
N LEU A 78 -18.06 7.74 25.56
CA LEU A 78 -18.46 9.15 25.69
C LEU A 78 -17.32 10.15 25.42
N VAL A 79 -16.07 9.75 25.66
CA VAL A 79 -14.91 10.65 25.52
C VAL A 79 -13.96 10.16 24.44
N MET A 80 -13.47 8.92 24.54
CA MET A 80 -12.42 8.44 23.64
C MET A 80 -12.90 8.27 22.20
N VAL A 81 -14.09 7.72 21.98
CA VAL A 81 -14.63 7.54 20.62
C VAL A 81 -14.90 8.88 19.91
N PRO A 82 -15.59 9.87 20.53
CA PRO A 82 -15.74 11.19 19.92
C PRO A 82 -14.41 11.91 19.67
N LEU A 83 -13.46 11.83 20.61
CA LEU A 83 -12.13 12.40 20.43
C LEU A 83 -11.39 11.76 19.25
N ALA A 84 -11.43 10.43 19.15
CA ALA A 84 -10.84 9.70 18.03
C ALA A 84 -11.49 10.09 16.69
N GLY A 85 -12.82 10.26 16.66
CA GLY A 85 -13.56 10.75 15.50
C GLY A 85 -13.17 12.19 15.11
N LEU A 86 -12.98 13.07 16.09
CA LEU A 86 -12.52 14.44 15.87
C LEU A 86 -11.09 14.46 15.29
N CYS A 87 -10.19 13.62 15.82
CA CYS A 87 -8.83 13.46 15.27
C CYS A 87 -8.86 13.03 13.80
N LEU A 88 -9.70 12.04 13.47
CA LEU A 88 -9.87 11.59 12.09
C LEU A 88 -10.44 12.70 11.20
N TRP A 89 -11.43 13.46 11.67
CA TRP A 89 -12.02 14.57 10.92
C TRP A 89 -10.99 15.66 10.61
N ILE A 90 -10.19 16.09 11.60
CA ILE A 90 -9.11 17.07 11.41
C ILE A 90 -8.06 16.54 10.42
N ALA A 91 -7.67 15.26 10.54
CA ALA A 91 -6.71 14.66 9.64
C ALA A 91 -7.24 14.59 8.19
N ALA A 92 -8.51 14.22 8.03
CA ALA A 92 -9.17 14.12 6.73
C ALA A 92 -9.27 15.47 6.00
N GLN A 93 -9.36 16.60 6.71
CA GLN A 93 -9.37 17.93 6.09
C GLN A 93 -8.04 18.31 5.42
N ARG A 94 -6.93 17.64 5.78
CA ARG A 94 -5.60 17.89 5.21
C ARG A 94 -5.29 17.00 4.01
N VAL A 95 -6.20 16.10 3.66
CA VAL A 95 -6.01 15.13 2.58
C VAL A 95 -6.41 15.76 1.26
N ASP A 96 -5.48 15.70 0.30
CA ASP A 96 -5.79 15.93 -1.11
C ASP A 96 -6.51 14.70 -1.68
N PHE A 97 -7.82 14.82 -1.88
CA PHE A 97 -8.66 13.75 -2.43
C PHE A 97 -8.69 13.72 -3.96
N ASP A 98 -8.02 14.66 -4.65
CA ASP A 98 -7.98 14.71 -6.12
C ASP A 98 -6.87 13.79 -6.69
N GLN A 99 -6.27 12.95 -5.85
CA GLN A 99 -5.30 11.94 -6.28
C GLN A 99 -5.99 10.86 -7.12
N ALA A 100 -5.30 10.40 -8.18
CA ALA A 100 -5.81 9.42 -9.14
C ALA A 100 -6.45 8.17 -8.50
N MET A 101 -5.90 7.69 -7.38
CA MET A 101 -6.43 6.51 -6.69
C MET A 101 -7.82 6.70 -6.07
N PHE A 102 -8.24 7.93 -5.75
CA PHE A 102 -9.57 8.18 -5.19
C PHE A 102 -10.64 8.33 -6.27
N GLU A 103 -10.25 8.77 -7.47
CA GLU A 103 -11.12 8.88 -8.64
C GLU A 103 -11.34 7.52 -9.31
N ASP A 104 -10.37 6.60 -9.17
CA ASP A 104 -10.41 5.27 -9.78
C ASP A 104 -11.61 4.44 -9.29
N ARG A 105 -12.30 3.83 -10.26
CA ARG A 105 -13.47 2.98 -10.02
C ARG A 105 -13.20 1.55 -10.51
N PRO A 106 -13.68 0.54 -9.76
CA PRO A 106 -13.56 -0.86 -10.17
C PRO A 106 -14.13 -1.17 -11.56
N THR A 107 -15.14 -0.41 -12.00
CA THR A 107 -15.80 -0.56 -13.30
C THR A 107 -14.94 -0.11 -14.47
N ASP A 108 -14.05 0.85 -14.23
CA ASP A 108 -13.31 1.55 -15.29
C ASP A 108 -12.08 0.71 -15.70
N HIS A 109 -11.50 -0.03 -14.73
CA HIS A 109 -10.31 -0.83 -14.93
C HIS A 109 -10.44 -2.29 -14.38
N PRO A 110 -11.39 -3.11 -14.87
CA PRO A 110 -11.71 -4.41 -14.26
C PRO A 110 -10.55 -5.41 -14.28
N ALA A 111 -9.67 -5.35 -15.29
CA ALA A 111 -8.50 -6.23 -15.39
C ALA A 111 -7.48 -5.95 -14.27
N ILE A 112 -7.25 -4.67 -13.95
CA ILE A 112 -6.33 -4.22 -12.89
C ILE A 112 -6.82 -4.74 -11.53
N TYR A 113 -8.11 -4.53 -11.23
CA TYR A 113 -8.71 -5.02 -9.99
C TYR A 113 -8.64 -6.54 -9.86
N ARG A 114 -8.92 -7.28 -10.93
CA ARG A 114 -8.84 -8.75 -10.92
C ARG A 114 -7.42 -9.25 -10.65
N ASN A 115 -6.41 -8.61 -11.23
CA ASN A 115 -5.02 -8.97 -11.02
C ASN A 115 -4.60 -8.69 -9.56
N VAL A 116 -4.89 -7.49 -9.06
CA VAL A 116 -4.59 -7.14 -7.67
C VAL A 116 -5.31 -8.03 -6.66
N MET A 117 -6.57 -8.40 -6.92
CA MET A 117 -7.29 -9.36 -6.08
C MET A 117 -6.57 -10.72 -6.04
N ARG A 118 -6.12 -11.24 -7.18
CA ARG A 118 -5.42 -12.53 -7.24
C ARG A 118 -4.06 -12.48 -6.54
N GLU A 119 -3.33 -11.39 -6.70
CA GLU A 119 -2.00 -11.20 -6.11
C GLU A 119 -2.09 -11.02 -4.59
N SER A 120 -3.05 -10.24 -4.13
CA SER A 120 -3.22 -9.91 -2.70
C SER A 120 -3.86 -11.01 -1.86
N LEU A 121 -4.57 -11.97 -2.49
CA LEU A 121 -5.34 -12.98 -1.78
C LEU A 121 -4.46 -13.90 -0.90
N ALA A 122 -3.26 -14.26 -1.35
CA ALA A 122 -2.34 -15.05 -0.54
C ALA A 122 -1.86 -14.28 0.70
N ALA A 123 -1.63 -12.97 0.56
CA ALA A 123 -1.29 -12.09 1.68
C ALA A 123 -2.44 -11.97 2.67
N ALA A 124 -3.67 -11.76 2.18
CA ALA A 124 -4.86 -11.69 3.00
C ALA A 124 -5.12 -13.01 3.76
N ILE A 125 -4.98 -14.17 3.10
CA ILE A 125 -5.13 -15.49 3.74
C ILE A 125 -4.06 -15.71 4.81
N SER A 126 -2.81 -15.32 4.56
CA SER A 126 -1.72 -15.47 5.53
C SER A 126 -1.96 -14.66 6.80
N ILE A 127 -2.38 -13.41 6.66
CA ILE A 127 -2.78 -12.56 7.80
C ILE A 127 -4.04 -13.12 8.46
N GLY A 128 -4.99 -13.62 7.66
CA GLY A 128 -6.21 -14.28 8.13
C GLY A 128 -5.92 -15.51 8.97
N ALA A 129 -4.93 -16.32 8.62
CA ALA A 129 -4.52 -17.48 9.40
C ALA A 129 -3.99 -17.10 10.78
N LEU A 130 -3.26 -15.99 10.90
CA LEU A 130 -2.89 -15.42 12.21
C LEU A 130 -4.14 -14.96 12.99
N GLY A 131 -5.12 -14.39 12.28
CA GLY A 131 -6.43 -14.03 12.84
C GLY A 131 -7.24 -15.21 13.31
N PHE A 132 -7.20 -16.35 12.61
CA PHE A 132 -7.83 -17.60 13.02
C PHE A 132 -7.33 -18.02 14.40
N CYS A 133 -5.99 -18.04 14.59
CA CYS A 133 -5.38 -18.40 15.87
C CYS A 133 -5.85 -17.48 17.00
N ALA A 134 -5.79 -16.16 16.79
CA ALA A 134 -6.24 -15.19 17.79
C ALA A 134 -7.75 -15.30 18.09
N GLY A 135 -8.57 -15.57 17.06
CA GLY A 135 -10.00 -15.81 17.17
C GLY A 135 -10.32 -17.07 17.99
N ALA A 136 -9.64 -18.18 17.70
CA ALA A 136 -9.85 -19.45 18.41
C ALA A 136 -9.46 -19.34 19.88
N VAL A 137 -8.34 -18.68 20.17
CA VAL A 137 -7.91 -18.37 21.54
C VAL A 137 -8.87 -17.38 22.23
N ARG A 138 -9.53 -16.46 21.49
CA ARG A 138 -10.44 -15.45 22.07
C ARG A 138 -11.55 -16.11 22.89
N PHE A 139 -12.15 -17.17 22.36
CA PHE A 139 -13.28 -17.82 23.00
C PHE A 139 -12.89 -18.36 24.39
N ILE A 140 -11.73 -19.03 24.45
CA ILE A 140 -11.16 -19.55 25.71
C ILE A 140 -10.97 -18.41 26.71
N LEU A 141 -10.41 -17.27 26.27
CA LEU A 141 -10.17 -16.12 27.15
C LEU A 141 -11.44 -15.45 27.66
N ILE A 142 -12.52 -15.40 26.87
CA ILE A 142 -13.78 -14.79 27.30
C ILE A 142 -14.40 -15.55 28.49
N THR A 143 -14.23 -16.87 28.52
CA THR A 143 -14.73 -17.69 29.64
C THR A 143 -13.93 -17.50 30.93
N HIS A 144 -12.71 -16.96 30.86
CA HIS A 144 -11.79 -16.77 32.00
C HIS A 144 -11.32 -15.30 32.10
N GLN A 145 -12.13 -14.43 32.71
CA GLN A 145 -11.92 -12.97 32.72
C GLN A 145 -10.57 -12.51 33.33
N SER A 146 -10.05 -13.21 34.33
CA SER A 146 -8.74 -12.92 34.94
C SER A 146 -7.61 -13.11 33.93
N ILE A 147 -7.65 -14.20 33.16
CA ILE A 147 -6.67 -14.51 32.11
C ILE A 147 -6.78 -13.51 30.96
N SER A 148 -8.00 -13.12 30.56
CA SER A 148 -8.19 -12.16 29.46
C SER A 148 -7.52 -10.81 29.72
N SER A 149 -7.54 -10.31 30.95
CA SER A 149 -6.93 -9.00 31.27
C SER A 149 -5.41 -9.07 31.17
N VAL A 150 -4.80 -10.13 31.70
CA VAL A 150 -3.34 -10.36 31.64
C VAL A 150 -2.87 -10.50 30.20
N VAL A 151 -3.59 -11.28 29.39
CA VAL A 151 -3.28 -11.47 27.96
C VAL A 151 -3.28 -10.14 27.20
N ASN A 152 -4.30 -9.30 27.41
CA ASN A 152 -4.39 -8.03 26.71
C ASN A 152 -3.23 -7.09 27.09
N ILE A 153 -2.93 -6.96 28.39
CA ILE A 153 -1.82 -6.12 28.87
C ILE A 153 -0.48 -6.64 28.31
N ALA A 154 -0.24 -7.94 28.38
CA ALA A 154 0.97 -8.56 27.84
C ALA A 154 1.11 -8.32 26.33
N SER A 155 0.02 -8.48 25.57
CA SER A 155 0.04 -8.25 24.11
C SER A 155 0.37 -6.80 23.73
N MET A 156 -0.13 -5.81 24.50
CA MET A 156 0.20 -4.40 24.29
C MET A 156 1.63 -4.08 24.71
N GLY A 157 2.15 -4.73 25.75
CA GLY A 157 3.56 -4.63 26.13
C GLY A 157 4.50 -5.14 25.03
N VAL A 158 4.18 -6.29 24.43
CA VAL A 158 4.93 -6.83 23.28
C VAL A 158 4.84 -5.90 22.07
N LEU A 159 3.65 -5.39 21.76
CA LEU A 159 3.46 -4.44 20.66
C LEU A 159 4.34 -3.19 20.86
N LEU A 160 4.34 -2.61 22.06
CA LEU A 160 5.15 -1.44 22.39
C LEU A 160 6.66 -1.75 22.25
N ALA A 161 7.11 -2.90 22.74
CA ALA A 161 8.52 -3.32 22.61
C ALA A 161 8.93 -3.47 21.14
N VAL A 162 8.08 -4.06 20.30
CA VAL A 162 8.33 -4.21 18.86
C VAL A 162 8.38 -2.86 18.16
N VAL A 163 7.46 -1.94 18.47
CA VAL A 163 7.46 -0.57 17.93
C VAL A 163 8.74 0.16 18.33
N MET A 164 9.14 0.10 19.60
CA MET A 164 10.37 0.75 20.07
C MET A 164 11.62 0.15 19.40
N GLY A 165 11.69 -1.17 19.26
CA GLY A 165 12.76 -1.86 18.55
C GLY A 165 12.83 -1.45 17.07
N TYR A 166 11.67 -1.35 16.41
CA TYR A 166 11.58 -0.84 15.05
C TYR A 166 12.11 0.59 14.96
N LEU A 167 11.65 1.51 15.81
CA LEU A 167 12.07 2.91 15.78
C LEU A 167 13.58 3.07 16.05
N ALA A 168 14.13 2.25 16.95
CA ALA A 168 15.57 2.22 17.21
C ALA A 168 16.37 1.74 15.99
N LEU A 169 15.91 0.66 15.33
CA LEU A 169 16.58 0.11 14.16
C LEU A 169 16.47 1.03 12.94
N TRP A 170 15.30 1.62 12.74
CA TRP A 170 14.99 2.55 11.65
C TRP A 170 15.83 3.83 11.68
N ARG A 171 16.35 4.22 12.85
CA ARG A 171 17.31 5.34 12.98
C ARG A 171 18.63 5.09 12.22
N SER A 172 18.99 3.83 11.98
CA SER A 172 20.29 3.45 11.43
C SER A 172 20.25 2.63 10.15
N ARG A 173 19.08 2.08 9.78
CA ARG A 173 18.91 1.14 8.66
C ARG A 173 17.63 1.43 7.89
N THR A 174 17.68 1.35 6.56
CA THR A 174 16.50 1.18 5.72
C THR A 174 15.93 -0.22 5.97
N LEU A 175 14.64 -0.30 6.27
CA LEU A 175 13.97 -1.58 6.52
C LEU A 175 13.07 -1.89 5.33
N ARG A 176 13.41 -2.92 4.57
CA ARG A 176 12.52 -3.44 3.53
C ARG A 176 11.78 -4.63 4.12
N PHE A 177 10.47 -4.55 4.10
CA PHE A 177 9.61 -5.57 4.68
C PHE A 177 8.74 -6.19 3.59
N ASP A 178 8.32 -7.44 3.76
CA ASP A 178 7.41 -8.11 2.83
C ASP A 178 6.43 -8.86 3.72
N VAL A 179 5.13 -8.76 3.40
CA VAL A 179 4.07 -9.44 4.15
C VAL A 179 4.32 -10.95 4.22
N MET A 180 4.88 -11.54 3.16
CA MET A 180 5.19 -12.97 3.13
C MET A 180 6.39 -13.32 4.03
N ASN A 181 7.41 -12.46 4.06
CA ASN A 181 8.52 -12.64 4.99
C ASN A 181 8.07 -12.44 6.45
N PHE A 182 7.18 -11.47 6.70
CA PHE A 182 6.57 -11.30 8.00
C PHE A 182 5.83 -12.55 8.46
N TYR A 183 4.97 -13.10 7.59
CA TYR A 183 4.26 -14.34 7.91
C TYR A 183 5.23 -15.49 8.21
N ARG A 184 6.28 -15.67 7.40
CA ARG A 184 7.30 -16.71 7.62
C ARG A 184 8.05 -16.57 8.94
N VAL A 185 8.24 -15.34 9.44
CA VAL A 185 8.88 -15.07 10.74
C VAL A 185 7.91 -15.28 11.90
N ILE A 186 6.66 -14.83 11.77
CA ILE A 186 5.65 -14.92 12.83
C ILE A 186 5.06 -16.33 12.96
N PHE A 187 4.91 -17.05 11.85
CA PHE A 187 4.40 -18.42 11.80
C PHE A 187 5.03 -19.36 12.84
N PRO A 188 6.36 -19.53 12.90
CA PRO A 188 6.97 -20.45 13.87
C PRO A 188 6.78 -19.96 15.32
N ILE A 189 6.81 -18.65 15.56
CA ILE A 189 6.60 -18.07 16.90
C ILE A 189 5.18 -18.38 17.39
N MET A 190 4.19 -18.14 16.53
CA MET A 190 2.77 -18.46 16.77
C MET A 190 2.59 -19.97 16.99
N ALA A 191 3.17 -20.80 16.13
CA ALA A 191 3.06 -22.25 16.22
C ALA A 191 3.64 -22.79 17.53
N VAL A 192 4.82 -22.32 17.96
CA VAL A 192 5.41 -22.70 19.24
C VAL A 192 4.52 -22.29 20.41
N GLY A 193 4.01 -21.05 20.40
CA GLY A 193 3.08 -20.57 21.44
C GLY A 193 1.82 -21.43 21.56
N LEU A 194 1.27 -21.89 20.44
CA LEU A 194 0.09 -22.76 20.40
C LEU A 194 0.40 -24.20 20.79
N VAL A 195 1.52 -24.78 20.33
CA VAL A 195 1.92 -26.16 20.67
C VAL A 195 2.19 -26.31 22.15
N LEU A 196 2.82 -25.33 22.79
CA LEU A 196 3.15 -25.39 24.21
C LEU A 196 1.93 -25.18 25.12
N MET A 197 0.88 -24.55 24.59
CA MET A 197 -0.32 -24.16 25.35
C MET A 197 -0.98 -25.31 26.13
N PRO A 198 -1.21 -26.52 25.55
CA PRO A 198 -1.91 -27.61 26.24
C PRO A 198 -1.06 -28.33 27.29
N PHE A 199 0.27 -28.21 27.23
CA PHE A 199 1.19 -28.99 28.06
C PHE A 199 1.72 -28.25 29.28
N MET A 200 1.49 -26.93 29.36
CA MET A 200 2.24 -26.07 30.27
C MET A 200 1.37 -25.37 31.33
N GLY A 201 0.30 -26.00 31.82
CA GLY A 201 -0.52 -25.45 32.92
C GLY A 201 -1.10 -24.05 32.65
N GLU A 202 -1.78 -23.47 33.65
CA GLU A 202 -2.52 -22.20 33.45
C GLU A 202 -1.61 -21.01 33.14
N ASN A 203 -0.49 -20.86 33.84
CA ASN A 203 0.41 -19.71 33.69
C ASN A 203 1.04 -19.61 32.30
N VAL A 204 1.42 -20.74 31.68
CA VAL A 204 2.05 -20.72 30.35
C VAL A 204 1.00 -20.77 29.25
N SER A 205 -0.20 -21.33 29.49
CA SER A 205 -1.32 -21.18 28.56
C SER A 205 -1.67 -19.70 28.31
N THR A 206 -1.53 -18.87 29.35
CA THR A 206 -1.66 -17.40 29.28
C THR A 206 -0.59 -16.79 28.36
N VAL A 207 0.64 -17.30 28.39
CA VAL A 207 1.74 -16.82 27.52
C VAL A 207 1.47 -17.17 26.06
N GLY A 208 1.06 -18.40 25.76
CA GLY A 208 0.70 -18.80 24.39
C GLY A 208 -0.45 -17.95 23.81
N ALA A 209 -1.44 -17.64 24.64
CA ALA A 209 -2.51 -16.72 24.28
C ALA A 209 -2.01 -15.29 24.03
N ALA A 210 -1.17 -14.75 24.91
CA ALA A 210 -0.56 -13.42 24.74
C ALA A 210 0.27 -13.31 23.45
N ILE A 211 1.06 -14.34 23.13
CA ILE A 211 1.83 -14.40 21.87
C ILE A 211 0.86 -14.35 20.68
N SER A 212 -0.24 -15.09 20.73
CA SER A 212 -1.22 -15.12 19.63
C SER A 212 -1.84 -13.75 19.36
N TYR A 213 -2.22 -13.03 20.41
CA TYR A 213 -2.76 -11.67 20.30
C TYR A 213 -1.74 -10.65 19.86
N ALA A 214 -0.51 -10.72 20.38
CA ALA A 214 0.56 -9.83 19.98
C ALA A 214 0.88 -10.00 18.49
N CYS A 215 1.02 -11.25 18.03
CA CYS A 215 1.29 -11.58 16.64
C CYS A 215 0.15 -11.09 15.71
N PHE A 216 -1.10 -11.31 16.09
CA PHE A 216 -2.23 -10.83 15.28
C PHE A 216 -2.33 -9.29 15.29
N SER A 217 -2.08 -8.64 16.42
CA SER A 217 -2.05 -7.16 16.51
C SER A 217 -1.01 -6.59 15.55
N LEU A 218 0.21 -7.16 15.53
CA LEU A 218 1.25 -6.80 14.54
C LEU A 218 0.78 -7.06 13.11
N ALA A 219 0.11 -8.18 12.87
CA ALA A 219 -0.40 -8.52 11.54
C ALA A 219 -1.44 -7.53 11.02
N THR A 220 -2.31 -6.98 11.88
CA THR A 220 -3.27 -5.94 11.49
C THR A 220 -2.60 -4.62 11.11
N ILE A 221 -1.48 -4.27 11.76
CA ILE A 221 -0.67 -3.09 11.41
C ILE A 221 -0.01 -3.29 10.05
N VAL A 222 0.58 -4.46 9.82
CA VAL A 222 1.18 -4.84 8.53
C VAL A 222 0.12 -4.85 7.42
N MET A 223 -1.09 -5.35 7.70
CA MET A 223 -2.22 -5.34 6.78
C MET A 223 -2.59 -3.92 6.34
N MET A 224 -2.77 -3.01 7.29
CA MET A 224 -3.11 -1.61 7.03
C MET A 224 -2.08 -0.94 6.12
N MET A 225 -0.81 -1.15 6.44
CA MET A 225 0.28 -0.57 5.69
C MET A 225 0.41 -1.15 4.28
N HIS A 226 0.24 -2.47 4.15
CA HIS A 226 0.25 -3.15 2.85
C HIS A 226 -0.87 -2.64 1.94
N CYS A 227 -2.08 -2.46 2.49
CA CYS A 227 -3.20 -1.89 1.74
C CYS A 227 -2.92 -0.46 1.27
N CYS A 228 -2.26 0.36 2.09
CA CYS A 228 -1.87 1.72 1.70
C CYS A 228 -0.88 1.70 0.52
N GLN A 229 0.06 0.77 0.53
CA GLN A 229 1.06 0.65 -0.54
C GLN A 229 0.45 0.16 -1.84
N ILE A 230 -0.38 -0.89 -1.81
CA ILE A 230 -1.09 -1.38 -3.00
C ILE A 230 -1.88 -0.23 -3.64
N SER A 231 -2.59 0.55 -2.84
CA SER A 231 -3.37 1.70 -3.32
C SER A 231 -2.48 2.75 -4.00
N ARG A 232 -1.33 3.08 -3.41
CA ARG A 232 -0.39 4.06 -3.98
C ARG A 232 0.33 3.57 -5.24
N ASP A 233 0.77 2.32 -5.23
CA ASP A 233 1.61 1.77 -6.31
C ASP A 233 0.77 1.36 -7.52
N SER A 234 -0.43 0.85 -7.26
CA SER A 234 -1.38 0.38 -8.30
C SER A 234 -2.40 1.46 -8.70
N GLY A 235 -2.53 2.53 -7.90
CA GLY A 235 -3.52 3.57 -8.14
C GLY A 235 -4.96 3.13 -7.91
N ILE A 236 -5.18 2.10 -7.08
CA ILE A 236 -6.48 1.53 -6.79
C ILE A 236 -7.09 2.22 -5.57
N ASN A 237 -8.43 2.30 -5.54
CA ASN A 237 -9.16 2.88 -4.43
C ASN A 237 -8.78 2.25 -3.07
N PRO A 238 -8.30 3.04 -2.08
CA PRO A 238 -7.84 2.52 -0.80
C PRO A 238 -8.97 1.88 0.03
N VAL A 239 -10.21 2.30 -0.18
CA VAL A 239 -11.38 1.72 0.49
C VAL A 239 -11.61 0.29 0.02
N PHE A 240 -11.52 0.06 -1.30
CA PHE A 240 -11.76 -1.26 -1.89
C PHE A 240 -10.75 -2.29 -1.40
N ILE A 241 -9.45 -1.96 -1.50
CA ILE A 241 -8.40 -2.92 -1.14
C ILE A 241 -8.43 -3.26 0.35
N TYR A 242 -8.65 -2.27 1.22
CA TYR A 242 -8.75 -2.53 2.65
C TYR A 242 -10.01 -3.31 3.01
N ALA A 243 -11.15 -3.01 2.38
CA ALA A 243 -12.38 -3.79 2.58
C ALA A 243 -12.19 -5.26 2.14
N LEU A 244 -11.48 -5.51 1.04
CA LEU A 244 -11.16 -6.86 0.58
C LEU A 244 -10.29 -7.62 1.59
N PHE A 245 -9.17 -7.03 2.02
CA PHE A 245 -8.30 -7.63 3.03
C PHE A 245 -9.03 -7.85 4.35
N GLY A 246 -9.70 -6.81 4.85
CA GLY A 246 -10.47 -6.85 6.08
C GLY A 246 -11.54 -7.93 6.05
N ALA A 247 -12.30 -8.04 4.96
CA ALA A 247 -13.32 -9.09 4.82
C ALA A 247 -12.71 -10.49 4.93
N VAL A 248 -11.64 -10.78 4.19
CA VAL A 248 -10.97 -12.09 4.24
C VAL A 248 -10.41 -12.37 5.64
N VAL A 249 -9.65 -11.43 6.20
CA VAL A 249 -8.97 -11.60 7.50
C VAL A 249 -9.98 -11.77 8.64
N TYR A 250 -10.99 -10.89 8.71
CA TYR A 250 -11.96 -10.93 9.80
C TYR A 250 -12.96 -12.09 9.67
N LEU A 251 -13.33 -12.52 8.46
CA LEU A 251 -14.12 -13.75 8.29
C LEU A 251 -13.36 -14.99 8.75
N ILE A 252 -12.08 -15.10 8.41
CA ILE A 252 -11.23 -16.20 8.89
C ILE A 252 -11.05 -16.12 10.41
N GLN A 253 -10.91 -14.92 10.99
CA GLN A 253 -10.88 -14.74 12.45
C GLN A 253 -12.17 -15.20 13.12
N VAL A 254 -13.35 -14.86 12.55
CA VAL A 254 -14.65 -15.33 13.05
C VAL A 254 -14.76 -16.85 12.95
N ALA A 255 -14.26 -17.47 11.88
CA ALA A 255 -14.19 -18.92 11.78
C ALA A 255 -13.31 -19.53 12.90
N GLY A 256 -12.19 -18.89 13.22
CA GLY A 256 -11.36 -19.25 14.37
C GLY A 256 -12.13 -19.16 15.68
N TYR A 257 -12.85 -18.07 15.92
CA TYR A 257 -13.71 -17.92 17.10
C TYR A 257 -14.73 -19.04 17.22
N PHE A 258 -15.37 -19.43 16.11
CA PHE A 258 -16.32 -20.53 16.08
C PHE A 258 -15.67 -21.88 16.39
N VAL A 259 -14.44 -22.13 15.93
CA VAL A 259 -13.66 -23.32 16.32
C VAL A 259 -13.34 -23.32 17.81
N GLY A 260 -12.99 -22.14 18.35
CA GLY A 260 -12.87 -21.96 19.80
C GLY A 260 -14.16 -22.31 20.53
N TYR A 261 -15.31 -21.84 20.05
CA TYR A 261 -16.63 -22.18 20.60
C TYR A 261 -16.94 -23.68 20.56
N LEU A 262 -16.67 -24.33 19.41
CA LEU A 262 -16.88 -25.77 19.23
C LEU A 262 -15.99 -26.64 20.12
N SER A 263 -14.87 -26.10 20.61
CA SER A 263 -14.01 -26.81 21.56
C SER A 263 -14.66 -27.06 22.93
N GLY A 264 -15.81 -26.42 23.20
CA GLY A 264 -16.56 -26.55 24.44
C GLY A 264 -16.18 -25.49 25.48
N SER A 265 -16.95 -25.42 26.57
CA SER A 265 -16.66 -24.56 27.73
C SER A 265 -16.50 -25.45 28.96
N GLU A 266 -15.27 -25.85 29.25
CA GLU A 266 -14.95 -26.54 30.51
C GLU A 266 -14.73 -25.53 31.64
N SER A 267 -15.01 -25.94 32.89
CA SER A 267 -14.84 -25.12 34.09
C SER A 267 -13.37 -24.87 34.47
N ALA A 268 -12.45 -25.65 33.92
CA ALA A 268 -11.01 -25.43 33.95
C ALA A 268 -10.44 -25.62 32.54
N LEU A 269 -9.27 -25.03 32.26
CA LEU A 269 -8.56 -25.19 30.99
C LEU A 269 -8.16 -26.65 30.76
N GLY A 270 -9.04 -27.41 30.10
CA GLY A 270 -8.81 -28.81 29.77
C GLY A 270 -7.72 -28.98 28.70
N MET A 271 -6.83 -29.95 28.93
CA MET A 271 -5.80 -30.32 27.94
C MET A 271 -6.41 -30.70 26.59
N GLY A 272 -7.58 -31.34 26.58
CA GLY A 272 -8.31 -31.71 25.37
C GLY A 272 -8.76 -30.49 24.56
N GLN A 273 -9.37 -29.51 25.22
CA GLN A 273 -9.83 -28.25 24.59
C GLN A 273 -8.66 -27.48 23.97
N LEU A 274 -7.58 -27.30 24.72
CA LEU A 274 -6.38 -26.59 24.26
C LEU A 274 -5.70 -27.32 23.10
N SER A 275 -5.61 -28.66 23.17
CA SER A 275 -5.01 -29.47 22.11
C SER A 275 -5.83 -29.39 20.82
N PHE A 276 -7.17 -29.43 20.91
CA PHE A 276 -8.05 -29.28 19.76
C PHE A 276 -7.86 -27.92 19.07
N VAL A 277 -7.87 -26.83 19.85
CA VAL A 277 -7.67 -25.47 19.32
C VAL A 277 -6.28 -25.30 18.72
N ALA A 278 -5.23 -25.83 19.36
CA ALA A 278 -3.88 -25.79 18.85
C ALA A 278 -3.76 -26.54 17.51
N ILE A 279 -4.26 -27.77 17.41
CA ILE A 279 -4.20 -28.58 16.19
C ILE A 279 -4.95 -27.90 15.04
N ALA A 280 -6.18 -27.42 15.28
CA ALA A 280 -6.96 -26.72 14.27
C ALA A 280 -6.25 -25.44 13.77
N SER A 281 -5.67 -24.66 14.69
CA SER A 281 -4.94 -23.44 14.37
C SER A 281 -3.66 -23.73 13.58
N LEU A 282 -2.89 -24.74 13.98
CA LEU A 282 -1.69 -25.18 13.27
C LEU A 282 -1.99 -25.68 11.87
N PHE A 283 -3.11 -26.40 11.68
CA PHE A 283 -3.55 -26.82 10.36
C PHE A 283 -3.83 -25.63 9.44
N VAL A 284 -4.57 -24.62 9.91
CA VAL A 284 -4.86 -23.40 9.13
C VAL A 284 -3.57 -22.63 8.80
N LEU A 285 -2.66 -22.50 9.75
CA LEU A 285 -1.35 -21.87 9.51
C LEU A 285 -0.52 -22.64 8.46
N LEU A 286 -0.52 -23.97 8.51
CA LEU A 286 0.19 -24.80 7.53
C LEU A 286 -0.42 -24.65 6.13
N VAL A 287 -1.74 -24.70 6.00
CA VAL A 287 -2.44 -24.53 4.71
C VAL A 287 -2.17 -23.15 4.13
N ALA A 288 -2.21 -22.09 4.95
CA ALA A 288 -1.88 -20.73 4.52
C ALA A 288 -0.41 -20.62 4.06
N SER A 289 0.52 -21.30 4.75
CA SER A 289 1.93 -21.35 4.36
C SER A 289 2.15 -22.02 3.00
N LEU A 290 1.44 -23.13 2.72
CA LEU A 290 1.49 -23.80 1.42
C LEU A 290 0.92 -22.94 0.30
N ALA A 291 -0.21 -22.26 0.56
CA ALA A 291 -0.81 -21.32 -0.38
C ALA A 291 0.13 -20.14 -0.68
N ALA A 292 0.78 -19.59 0.34
CA ALA A 292 1.77 -18.52 0.21
C ALA A 292 3.04 -18.96 -0.55
N GLY A 293 3.42 -20.24 -0.45
CA GLY A 293 4.56 -20.80 -1.19
C GLY A 293 4.35 -20.91 -2.71
N GLN A 294 3.10 -20.92 -3.16
CA GLN A 294 2.75 -20.99 -4.59
C GLN A 294 2.61 -19.60 -5.24
N SER A 295 2.56 -18.54 -4.44
CA SER A 295 2.46 -17.17 -4.94
C SER A 295 3.79 -16.72 -5.54
N ARG A 296 3.76 -16.27 -6.79
CA ARG A 296 4.94 -15.66 -7.42
C ARG A 296 5.27 -14.36 -6.69
N PRO A 297 6.54 -14.07 -6.37
CA PRO A 297 6.92 -12.78 -5.83
C PRO A 297 6.72 -11.72 -6.91
N LEU A 298 5.63 -10.96 -6.82
CA LEU A 298 5.39 -9.78 -7.65
C LEU A 298 5.71 -8.52 -6.85
N HIS A 299 6.24 -7.51 -7.55
CA HIS A 299 6.85 -6.29 -7.01
C HIS A 299 5.92 -5.49 -6.07
N THR A 300 4.61 -5.66 -6.20
CA THR A 300 3.53 -5.02 -5.42
C THR A 300 3.45 -5.46 -3.94
N THR A 301 4.25 -6.44 -3.52
CA THR A 301 4.19 -7.02 -2.16
C THR A 301 5.23 -6.45 -1.19
N ARG A 302 6.14 -5.59 -1.64
CA ARG A 302 7.23 -5.07 -0.80
C ARG A 302 6.80 -3.82 -0.02
N LEU A 303 6.82 -3.92 1.30
CA LEU A 303 6.79 -2.80 2.21
C LEU A 303 8.11 -2.01 2.19
N GLU A 304 8.05 -0.89 1.47
CA GLU A 304 9.01 0.21 1.37
C GLU A 304 9.20 1.07 2.62
N PHE A 305 10.12 0.80 3.55
CA PHE A 305 10.55 1.83 4.53
C PHE A 305 11.89 2.41 4.14
N LEU A 306 11.84 3.51 3.41
CA LEU A 306 12.98 4.39 3.26
C LEU A 306 13.29 4.98 4.64
N ALA A 307 14.46 4.66 5.17
CA ALA A 307 15.03 5.40 6.29
C ALA A 307 15.13 6.89 5.89
N PRO A 308 15.08 7.82 6.84
CA PRO A 308 15.53 9.18 6.59
C PRO A 308 16.98 9.04 6.13
N SER A 309 17.23 9.21 4.83
CA SER A 309 18.59 9.14 4.31
C SER A 309 19.43 10.11 5.14
N LEU A 310 20.53 9.65 5.74
CA LEU A 310 21.56 10.53 6.32
C LEU A 310 22.00 11.60 5.31
N LYS A 311 21.86 11.30 4.00
CA LYS A 311 22.03 12.24 2.91
C LYS A 311 20.96 13.34 2.80
N ARG A 312 19.72 13.19 3.27
CA ARG A 312 18.73 14.31 3.32
C ARG A 312 19.10 15.34 4.39
N LEU A 313 19.68 14.90 5.50
CA LEU A 313 20.23 15.81 6.52
C LEU A 313 21.53 16.46 6.04
N GLN A 314 22.33 15.77 5.21
CA GLN A 314 23.48 16.39 4.53
C GLN A 314 23.08 17.25 3.34
N ALA A 315 22.00 16.96 2.60
CA ALA A 315 21.49 17.72 1.46
C ALA A 315 20.75 18.99 1.89
N ALA A 316 20.17 19.00 3.09
CA ALA A 316 19.78 20.24 3.77
C ALA A 316 21.00 21.13 4.10
N SER A 317 22.22 20.57 4.04
CA SER A 317 23.50 21.24 4.30
C SER A 317 24.48 21.24 3.11
N ALA A 318 24.09 20.72 1.94
CA ALA A 318 24.94 20.62 0.76
C ALA A 318 24.38 21.57 -0.31
N PRO A 319 25.23 22.36 -0.99
CA PRO A 319 24.77 23.35 -1.94
C PRO A 319 23.98 22.67 -3.05
N ARG A 320 22.80 23.25 -3.39
CA ARG A 320 22.04 22.95 -4.61
C ARG A 320 23.02 22.68 -5.74
N ILE A 321 23.04 21.45 -6.26
CA ILE A 321 23.90 21.10 -7.39
C ILE A 321 23.49 21.99 -8.57
N VAL A 322 24.43 22.86 -8.92
CA VAL A 322 24.51 23.65 -10.14
C VAL A 322 24.31 22.73 -11.35
N THR A 323 23.10 22.64 -11.89
CA THR A 323 22.84 22.07 -13.24
C THR A 323 21.61 22.71 -13.89
N VAL A 324 21.49 24.03 -13.80
CA VAL A 324 20.69 24.83 -14.75
C VAL A 324 21.57 25.85 -15.47
N GLU A 325 22.60 26.38 -14.79
CA GLU A 325 23.61 27.24 -15.44
C GLU A 325 24.43 26.51 -16.53
N ALA A 326 24.62 25.20 -16.47
CA ALA A 326 25.39 24.49 -17.51
C ALA A 326 24.64 24.31 -18.84
N ILE A 327 23.31 24.47 -18.86
CA ILE A 327 22.51 24.44 -20.08
C ILE A 327 22.41 25.87 -20.65
N GLU A 328 22.19 26.87 -19.81
CA GLU A 328 22.20 28.28 -20.24
C GLU A 328 23.58 28.74 -20.72
N VAL A 329 24.68 28.28 -20.10
CA VAL A 329 26.05 28.60 -20.57
C VAL A 329 26.36 27.90 -21.90
N ARG A 330 25.76 26.74 -22.18
CA ARG A 330 25.98 26.03 -23.45
C ARG A 330 25.22 26.70 -24.60
N ASP A 331 24.05 27.26 -24.32
CA ASP A 331 23.28 28.07 -25.27
C ASP A 331 23.88 29.48 -25.45
N ALA A 332 24.43 30.09 -24.39
CA ALA A 332 25.13 31.38 -24.46
C ALA A 332 26.47 31.29 -25.22
N VAL A 333 27.25 30.21 -25.02
CA VAL A 333 28.51 29.98 -25.76
C VAL A 333 28.24 29.60 -27.23
N ALA A 334 27.10 28.99 -27.55
CA ALA A 334 26.68 28.75 -28.93
C ALA A 334 26.28 30.05 -29.67
N GLN A 335 25.73 31.04 -28.96
CA GLN A 335 25.44 32.37 -29.52
C GLN A 335 26.69 33.23 -29.74
N GLU A 336 27.66 33.22 -28.82
CA GLU A 336 28.92 33.97 -28.99
C GLU A 336 29.80 33.42 -30.13
N GLN A 337 29.82 32.09 -30.34
CA GLN A 337 30.61 31.48 -31.41
C GLN A 337 29.97 31.62 -32.81
N GLY A 338 28.68 31.92 -32.89
CA GLY A 338 27.99 32.31 -34.13
C GLY A 338 28.30 33.75 -34.55
N ALA A 339 28.37 34.67 -33.59
CA ALA A 339 28.63 36.09 -33.84
C ALA A 339 30.08 36.39 -34.26
N ALA A 340 31.06 35.62 -33.75
CA ALA A 340 32.47 35.84 -34.07
C ALA A 340 32.88 35.42 -35.52
N LYS A 341 31.97 34.82 -36.30
CA LYS A 341 32.22 34.42 -37.70
C LYS A 341 31.76 35.44 -38.75
N GLU A 342 31.05 36.50 -38.36
CA GLU A 342 30.55 37.52 -39.31
C GLU A 342 31.44 38.79 -39.39
N GLU A 343 32.45 38.95 -38.53
CA GLU A 343 33.25 40.18 -38.45
C GLU A 343 34.54 40.23 -39.31
N GLN A 344 34.83 39.22 -40.14
CA GLN A 344 35.92 39.29 -41.12
C GLN A 344 35.39 39.27 -42.55
N GLY A 345 34.83 40.40 -43.00
CA GLY A 345 34.33 40.54 -44.36
C GLY A 345 33.96 41.96 -44.78
N SER A 346 34.97 42.71 -45.26
CA SER A 346 34.85 43.77 -46.28
C SER A 346 34.54 45.21 -45.86
N ALA A 347 35.14 46.12 -46.64
CA ALA A 347 35.45 47.51 -46.36
C ALA A 347 34.69 48.52 -47.24
N LYS A 348 34.55 49.76 -46.72
CA LYS A 348 34.32 51.08 -47.39
C LYS A 348 33.09 51.25 -48.32
N ALA A 349 32.02 51.99 -47.93
CA ALA A 349 31.80 53.47 -47.90
C ALA A 349 31.31 54.10 -49.24
N PRO A 350 30.66 55.29 -49.28
CA PRO A 350 29.46 55.76 -48.55
C PRO A 350 28.45 56.55 -49.45
N GLN A 351 27.19 56.77 -49.03
CA GLN A 351 26.48 58.10 -48.98
C GLN A 351 24.95 58.01 -48.83
N ARG A 352 24.46 58.78 -47.82
CA ARG A 352 23.21 59.60 -47.71
C ARG A 352 21.85 58.92 -47.95
N SER A 353 20.81 59.14 -47.15
CA SER A 353 20.46 60.23 -46.23
C SER A 353 19.32 59.79 -45.30
N GLU A 354 19.32 60.30 -44.05
CA GLU A 354 18.15 60.73 -43.25
C GLU A 354 17.05 59.69 -42.94
N ALA A 355 16.52 59.55 -41.74
CA ALA A 355 16.78 60.07 -40.40
C ALA A 355 16.07 59.11 -39.41
N GLU A 356 16.59 59.06 -38.18
CA GLU A 356 15.94 58.85 -36.87
C GLU A 356 14.38 58.75 -36.89
N GLU A 357 13.69 57.88 -36.16
CA GLU A 357 13.90 57.05 -34.96
C GLU A 357 12.72 56.06 -34.87
N GLY A 358 12.89 54.93 -34.17
CA GLY A 358 11.75 54.25 -33.52
C GLY A 358 11.51 52.78 -33.84
N ILE A 359 12.29 51.91 -33.18
CA ILE A 359 11.85 50.64 -32.56
C ILE A 359 11.34 49.51 -33.49
N SER A 360 12.28 48.61 -33.79
CA SER A 360 12.19 47.13 -33.75
C SER A 360 10.95 46.42 -34.32
N SER A 361 11.18 45.76 -35.48
CA SER A 361 10.86 44.37 -35.82
C SER A 361 10.73 43.43 -34.61
N ALA A 362 10.14 42.24 -34.64
CA ALA A 362 9.33 41.45 -35.54
C ALA A 362 9.01 40.17 -34.73
N SER A 363 7.93 39.49 -35.10
CA SER A 363 7.88 38.02 -35.13
C SER A 363 8.41 37.29 -33.89
N SER A 364 7.63 37.29 -32.80
CA SER A 364 7.68 36.22 -31.81
C SER A 364 6.73 35.11 -32.23
N TYR A 365 7.28 33.92 -32.46
CA TYR A 365 6.54 32.67 -32.44
C TYR A 365 5.77 32.56 -31.11
N GLU A 366 4.46 32.37 -31.23
CA GLU A 366 3.55 32.15 -30.12
C GLU A 366 3.78 30.75 -29.53
N ASP A 367 4.20 30.70 -28.27
CA ASP A 367 4.07 29.52 -27.41
C ASP A 367 2.88 29.80 -26.49
N SER A 368 1.76 29.14 -26.79
CA SER A 368 0.46 29.40 -26.16
C SER A 368 0.29 28.55 -24.90
N ASP A 369 0.43 29.18 -23.74
CA ASP A 369 -0.16 28.74 -22.47
C ASP A 369 -1.14 29.82 -21.99
N ALA A 370 -2.44 29.58 -22.14
CA ALA A 370 -3.46 30.32 -21.40
C ALA A 370 -4.77 29.53 -21.29
N ALA A 371 -5.05 29.11 -20.06
CA ALA A 371 -6.36 29.07 -19.40
C ALA A 371 -7.62 29.14 -20.28
N HIS A 372 -8.40 28.05 -20.26
CA HIS A 372 -9.85 28.14 -20.46
C HIS A 372 -10.62 27.57 -19.28
N PRO A 373 -11.65 28.28 -18.77
CA PRO A 373 -12.50 27.82 -17.69
C PRO A 373 -13.54 26.84 -18.24
N TYR A 374 -13.53 25.60 -17.76
CA TYR A 374 -14.56 24.62 -18.15
C TYR A 374 -15.87 24.92 -17.40
N LYS A 375 -16.87 25.40 -18.14
CA LYS A 375 -18.25 25.54 -17.68
C LYS A 375 -18.93 24.17 -17.67
N SER A 376 -19.49 23.81 -16.52
CA SER A 376 -20.53 22.79 -16.36
C SER A 376 -21.73 23.05 -17.27
N PRO A 377 -22.45 22.00 -17.71
CA PRO A 377 -23.89 22.09 -17.77
C PRO A 377 -24.59 21.02 -16.92
N VAL A 378 -25.51 21.54 -16.12
CA VAL A 378 -26.59 20.85 -15.43
C VAL A 378 -27.59 20.24 -16.42
N ALA A 379 -28.21 19.16 -15.97
CA ALA A 379 -29.21 18.32 -16.61
C ALA A 379 -30.41 19.03 -17.28
N THR A 380 -30.97 18.39 -18.32
CA THR A 380 -32.42 18.40 -18.56
C THR A 380 -32.88 17.14 -19.32
N HIS A 381 -34.09 16.70 -19.00
CA HIS A 381 -34.73 15.42 -19.33
C HIS A 381 -35.32 15.30 -20.76
N LEU A 382 -35.66 14.04 -21.10
CA LEU A 382 -36.76 13.52 -21.94
C LEU A 382 -36.61 13.49 -23.48
N HIS A 383 -36.36 12.30 -24.03
CA HIS A 383 -37.38 11.53 -24.77
C HIS A 383 -36.90 10.08 -25.00
N GLY A 384 -37.80 9.13 -24.77
CA GLY A 384 -37.56 7.72 -25.05
C GLY A 384 -37.86 7.37 -26.50
N ASP A 385 -37.26 6.29 -26.98
CA ASP A 385 -37.93 5.42 -27.93
C ASP A 385 -37.36 4.00 -27.90
N VAL A 386 -38.27 3.08 -28.13
CA VAL A 386 -38.21 1.62 -27.98
C VAL A 386 -37.62 0.98 -29.23
N GLY A 387 -36.88 -0.14 -29.09
CA GLY A 387 -36.53 -0.94 -30.28
C GLY A 387 -35.57 -2.10 -30.06
N ALA A 388 -36.16 -3.24 -29.66
CA ALA A 388 -35.74 -4.64 -29.86
C ALA A 388 -34.46 -4.94 -30.67
N SER A 389 -33.67 -5.93 -30.20
CA SER A 389 -33.56 -7.28 -30.79
C SER A 389 -32.24 -7.98 -30.41
N ALA A 390 -32.32 -9.07 -29.64
CA ALA A 390 -31.41 -10.22 -29.75
C ALA A 390 -31.80 -11.03 -31.02
N PRO A 391 -31.28 -12.24 -31.37
CA PRO A 391 -30.31 -13.12 -30.67
C PRO A 391 -29.31 -13.85 -31.62
N HIS A 392 -28.36 -14.61 -31.08
CA HIS A 392 -28.31 -16.08 -31.22
C HIS A 392 -26.92 -16.71 -30.97
N GLU A 393 -26.99 -17.67 -30.05
CA GLU A 393 -26.10 -18.76 -29.72
C GLU A 393 -26.14 -19.88 -30.79
N LYS A 394 -25.03 -20.59 -31.03
CA LYS A 394 -25.06 -22.01 -31.44
C LYS A 394 -23.74 -22.76 -31.23
N VAL A 395 -23.93 -23.97 -30.70
CA VAL A 395 -22.99 -25.05 -30.33
C VAL A 395 -23.03 -26.16 -31.40
N ALA A 396 -21.90 -26.87 -31.62
CA ALA A 396 -21.75 -28.32 -31.94
C ALA A 396 -20.34 -28.57 -32.51
N SER A 397 -19.43 -29.39 -31.95
CA SER A 397 -19.38 -30.87 -31.83
C SER A 397 -19.37 -31.65 -33.17
N ALA A 398 -18.23 -32.28 -33.52
CA ALA A 398 -18.08 -33.76 -33.58
C ALA A 398 -16.95 -34.27 -34.53
N ASN A 399 -16.17 -35.21 -33.99
CA ASN A 399 -15.61 -36.44 -34.57
C ASN A 399 -14.38 -36.49 -35.52
N ALA A 400 -13.80 -37.69 -35.48
CA ALA A 400 -12.39 -38.04 -35.59
C ALA A 400 -12.07 -38.94 -36.81
N SER A 401 -10.78 -39.27 -36.91
CA SER A 401 -10.11 -40.35 -37.66
C SER A 401 -9.65 -40.06 -39.11
N HIS A 402 -8.33 -39.98 -39.29
CA HIS A 402 -7.58 -40.75 -40.29
C HIS A 402 -6.07 -40.75 -39.98
N GLU A 403 -5.46 -41.92 -40.15
CA GLU A 403 -4.05 -42.25 -39.97
C GLU A 403 -3.13 -41.70 -41.07
N GLY A 404 -1.84 -41.52 -40.76
CA GLY A 404 -0.73 -41.93 -41.64
C GLY A 404 0.13 -40.86 -42.33
N ALA A 405 1.39 -40.80 -41.87
CA ALA A 405 2.63 -40.49 -42.62
C ALA A 405 3.04 -39.02 -42.94
N GLY A 406 4.02 -38.54 -42.16
CA GLY A 406 5.33 -38.10 -42.67
C GLY A 406 5.49 -36.70 -43.30
N ALA A 407 5.83 -35.70 -42.50
CA ALA A 407 6.82 -34.65 -42.85
C ALA A 407 7.09 -33.72 -41.65
N THR A 408 8.29 -33.82 -41.09
CA THR A 408 8.79 -33.03 -39.95
C THR A 408 8.92 -31.55 -40.34
N ARG A 409 8.02 -30.69 -39.87
CA ARG A 409 8.18 -29.22 -39.91
C ARG A 409 8.38 -28.71 -38.49
N GLN A 410 9.65 -28.51 -38.11
CA GLN A 410 10.05 -27.86 -36.86
C GLN A 410 9.37 -26.49 -36.75
N ARG A 411 8.39 -26.39 -35.86
CA ARG A 411 7.85 -25.12 -35.38
C ARG A 411 8.62 -24.78 -34.11
N LYS A 412 9.57 -23.83 -34.21
CA LYS A 412 10.30 -23.28 -33.07
C LYS A 412 9.30 -22.61 -32.13
N SER A 413 8.98 -23.26 -31.01
CA SER A 413 8.41 -22.62 -29.83
C SER A 413 9.54 -21.96 -29.03
N PRO A 414 9.41 -20.71 -28.55
CA PRO A 414 10.40 -20.12 -27.66
C PRO A 414 10.29 -20.79 -26.29
N SER A 415 11.32 -21.53 -25.91
CA SER A 415 11.49 -22.10 -24.58
C SER A 415 11.86 -21.00 -23.58
N HIS A 416 10.89 -20.56 -22.79
CA HIS A 416 11.15 -19.75 -21.59
C HIS A 416 11.99 -20.57 -20.60
N HIS A 417 13.27 -20.24 -20.54
CA HIS A 417 14.23 -20.78 -19.58
C HIS A 417 13.91 -20.28 -18.17
N GLY A 418 13.98 -21.21 -17.22
CA GLY A 418 13.83 -20.95 -15.79
C GLY A 418 14.86 -19.96 -15.27
N ALA A 419 14.37 -18.98 -14.50
CA ALA A 419 15.18 -17.96 -13.87
C ALA A 419 15.73 -18.46 -12.53
N SER A 420 17.04 -18.67 -12.46
CA SER A 420 17.83 -18.71 -11.23
C SER A 420 19.12 -17.92 -11.45
N SER A 421 19.30 -16.86 -10.65
CA SER A 421 20.58 -16.27 -10.25
C SER A 421 21.62 -15.92 -11.34
N ASN A 422 21.36 -14.86 -12.12
CA ASN A 422 22.31 -13.82 -12.57
C ASN A 422 21.62 -12.96 -13.63
N GLN A 423 20.75 -12.05 -13.20
CA GLN A 423 20.32 -10.99 -14.12
C GLN A 423 21.48 -10.00 -14.25
N VAL A 424 22.04 -9.90 -15.45
CA VAL A 424 22.83 -8.74 -15.84
C VAL A 424 21.89 -7.54 -15.75
N ILE A 425 21.92 -6.82 -14.62
CA ILE A 425 21.25 -5.54 -14.48
C ILE A 425 21.93 -4.61 -15.50
N ASP A 426 21.18 -4.17 -16.51
CA ASP A 426 21.70 -3.31 -17.55
C ASP A 426 22.18 -1.97 -16.96
N ARG A 427 22.99 -1.21 -17.73
CA ARG A 427 23.59 0.04 -17.24
C ARG A 427 22.53 1.03 -16.76
N LEU A 428 21.42 1.13 -17.49
CA LEU A 428 20.33 2.04 -17.17
C LEU A 428 19.63 1.63 -15.88
N SER A 429 19.32 0.34 -15.71
CA SER A 429 18.73 -0.16 -14.47
C SER A 429 19.63 0.12 -13.26
N LYS A 430 20.97 0.04 -13.40
CA LYS A 430 21.90 0.45 -12.33
C LYS A 430 21.88 1.94 -12.04
N GLN A 431 21.83 2.79 -13.08
CA GLN A 431 21.70 4.25 -12.92
C GLN A 431 20.37 4.62 -12.25
N CYS A 432 19.28 3.96 -12.64
CA CYS A 432 17.98 4.16 -12.00
C CYS A 432 18.00 3.79 -10.52
N LEU A 433 18.68 2.70 -10.15
CA LEU A 433 18.83 2.30 -8.75
C LEU A 433 19.67 3.30 -7.94
N SER A 434 20.76 3.83 -8.49
CA SER A 434 21.59 4.82 -7.77
C SER A 434 20.84 6.13 -7.54
N VAL A 435 20.14 6.64 -8.57
CA VAL A 435 19.26 7.82 -8.45
C VAL A 435 18.13 7.55 -7.45
N ALA A 436 17.52 6.36 -7.50
CA ALA A 436 16.46 6.01 -6.57
C ALA A 436 16.94 6.02 -5.10
N GLU A 437 18.14 5.51 -4.82
CA GLU A 437 18.72 5.55 -3.48
C GLU A 437 19.11 6.96 -3.04
N GLU A 438 19.60 7.79 -3.96
CA GLU A 438 20.01 9.17 -3.68
C GLU A 438 18.84 10.09 -3.35
N TYR A 439 17.77 10.03 -4.14
CA TYR A 439 16.60 10.90 -3.99
C TYR A 439 15.48 10.25 -3.17
N GLY A 440 15.60 8.97 -2.83
CA GLY A 440 14.63 8.22 -2.04
C GLY A 440 13.34 7.94 -2.79
N LEU A 441 13.45 7.46 -4.03
CA LEU A 441 12.32 6.98 -4.83
C LEU A 441 11.85 5.62 -4.29
N SER A 442 10.55 5.35 -4.42
CA SER A 442 10.01 4.01 -4.16
C SER A 442 10.41 3.03 -5.27
N SER A 443 10.30 1.73 -4.99
CA SER A 443 10.43 0.68 -6.02
C SER A 443 9.56 0.97 -7.25
N ARG A 444 8.30 1.39 -7.03
CA ARG A 444 7.37 1.67 -8.13
C ARG A 444 7.76 2.92 -8.93
N GLU A 445 8.20 3.98 -8.25
CA GLU A 445 8.74 5.17 -8.92
C GLU A 445 10.01 4.84 -9.71
N THR A 446 10.83 3.92 -9.22
CA THR A 446 12.04 3.44 -9.90
C THR A 446 11.68 2.67 -11.18
N GLU A 447 10.69 1.78 -11.14
CA GLU A 447 10.18 1.07 -12.31
C GLU A 447 9.64 2.03 -13.38
N VAL A 448 8.84 3.02 -12.97
CA VAL A 448 8.30 4.05 -13.88
C VAL A 448 9.44 4.89 -14.47
N MET A 449 10.42 5.28 -13.66
CA MET A 449 11.61 6.02 -14.10
C MET A 449 12.45 5.21 -15.10
N GLU A 450 12.63 3.92 -14.86
CA GLU A 450 13.37 3.03 -15.77
C GLU A 450 12.66 2.93 -17.13
N LEU A 451 11.34 2.72 -17.15
CA LEU A 451 10.58 2.67 -18.41
C LEU A 451 10.58 4.02 -19.14
N LEU A 452 10.52 5.14 -18.41
CA LEU A 452 10.71 6.48 -18.98
C LEU A 452 12.09 6.64 -19.60
N GLY A 453 13.13 6.17 -18.91
CA GLY A 453 14.52 6.12 -19.36
C GLY A 453 14.70 5.33 -20.65
N ARG A 454 13.96 4.22 -20.78
CA ARG A 454 13.88 3.39 -21.99
C ARG A 454 13.03 3.99 -23.12
N GLY A 455 12.50 5.19 -22.95
CA GLY A 455 11.74 5.89 -23.98
C GLY A 455 10.27 5.47 -24.08
N ARG A 456 9.73 4.69 -23.14
CA ARG A 456 8.30 4.34 -23.13
C ARG A 456 7.42 5.58 -22.93
N THR A 457 6.22 5.53 -23.50
CA THR A 457 5.18 6.56 -23.33
C THR A 457 4.31 6.26 -22.11
N GLY A 458 3.61 7.26 -21.57
CA GLY A 458 2.69 7.08 -20.44
C GLY A 458 1.69 5.92 -20.63
N PRO A 459 0.99 5.81 -21.77
CA PRO A 459 0.09 4.69 -22.06
C PRO A 459 0.81 3.34 -22.10
N ALA A 460 2.00 3.26 -22.73
CA ALA A 460 2.77 2.02 -22.78
C ALA A 460 3.24 1.58 -21.39
N ILE A 461 3.59 2.53 -20.51
CA ILE A 461 3.94 2.27 -19.11
C ILE A 461 2.71 1.78 -18.34
N ALA A 462 1.54 2.38 -18.57
CA ALA A 462 0.29 1.98 -17.93
C ALA A 462 -0.06 0.53 -18.24
N ASP A 463 0.04 0.14 -19.51
CA ASP A 463 -0.16 -1.23 -19.98
C ASP A 463 0.87 -2.22 -19.41
N GLU A 464 2.15 -1.85 -19.45
CA GLU A 464 3.25 -2.72 -18.98
C GLU A 464 3.21 -2.95 -17.47
N LEU A 465 2.78 -1.94 -16.71
CA LEU A 465 2.71 -1.98 -15.25
C LEU A 465 1.32 -2.32 -14.70
N PHE A 466 0.32 -2.54 -15.55
CA PHE A 466 -1.08 -2.82 -15.19
C PHE A 466 -1.69 -1.77 -14.24
N ILE A 467 -1.50 -0.48 -14.53
CA ILE A 467 -2.04 0.66 -13.77
C ILE A 467 -2.72 1.67 -14.70
N SER A 468 -3.54 2.57 -14.17
CA SER A 468 -4.16 3.61 -15.02
C SER A 468 -3.13 4.64 -15.51
N GLU A 469 -3.39 5.27 -16.65
CA GLU A 469 -2.54 6.37 -17.16
C GLU A 469 -2.46 7.55 -16.17
N ASN A 470 -3.55 7.83 -15.45
CA ASN A 470 -3.58 8.87 -14.43
C ASN A 470 -2.63 8.52 -13.27
N THR A 471 -2.56 7.24 -12.90
CA THR A 471 -1.60 6.72 -11.92
C THR A 471 -0.17 6.88 -12.40
N VAL A 472 0.12 6.54 -13.67
CA VAL A 472 1.46 6.77 -14.26
C VAL A 472 1.83 8.24 -14.19
N ARG A 473 0.94 9.15 -14.62
CA ARG A 473 1.16 10.60 -14.55
C ARG A 473 1.44 11.08 -13.13
N THR A 474 0.74 10.51 -12.14
CA THR A 474 0.96 10.81 -10.72
C THR A 474 2.36 10.36 -10.27
N HIS A 475 2.79 9.15 -10.64
CA HIS A 475 4.14 8.66 -10.35
C HIS A 475 5.22 9.54 -11.00
N ILE A 476 5.04 9.94 -12.25
CA ILE A 476 5.96 10.85 -12.97
C ILE A 476 6.08 12.19 -12.24
N LYS A 477 4.96 12.80 -11.83
CA LYS A 477 4.95 14.06 -11.07
C LYS A 477 5.72 13.93 -9.75
N ARG A 478 5.56 12.82 -9.03
CA ARG A 478 6.30 12.54 -7.78
C ARG A 478 7.79 12.34 -8.03
N ILE A 479 8.18 11.61 -9.08
CA ILE A 479 9.58 11.43 -9.48
C ILE A 479 10.21 12.81 -9.74
N TYR A 480 9.56 13.64 -10.55
CA TYR A 480 10.03 14.99 -10.87
C TYR A 480 10.20 15.85 -9.62
N ALA A 481 9.22 15.84 -8.71
CA ALA A 481 9.31 16.56 -7.44
C ALA A 481 10.46 16.06 -6.54
N LYS A 482 10.70 14.75 -6.47
CA LYS A 482 11.75 14.16 -5.63
C LYS A 482 13.16 14.38 -6.18
N VAL A 483 13.32 14.26 -7.49
CA VAL A 483 14.60 14.48 -8.18
C VAL A 483 14.90 15.98 -8.34
N GLY A 484 13.86 16.82 -8.34
CA GLY A 484 13.99 18.27 -8.50
C GLY A 484 14.07 18.72 -9.96
N VAL A 485 13.43 17.98 -10.87
CA VAL A 485 13.41 18.24 -12.32
C VAL A 485 11.99 18.59 -12.79
N GLY A 486 11.88 19.41 -13.82
CA GLY A 486 10.59 19.84 -14.40
C GLY A 486 10.17 19.06 -15.63
N LYS A 487 11.11 18.43 -16.34
CA LYS A 487 10.88 17.80 -17.65
C LYS A 487 11.57 16.44 -17.79
N LYS A 488 11.05 15.61 -18.71
CA LYS A 488 11.61 14.29 -19.03
C LYS A 488 13.09 14.37 -19.43
N GLN A 489 13.49 15.37 -20.21
CA GLN A 489 14.87 15.53 -20.68
C GLN A 489 15.86 15.77 -19.54
N GLU A 490 15.47 16.59 -18.56
CA GLU A 490 16.28 16.84 -17.35
C GLU A 490 16.45 15.56 -16.53
N LEU A 491 15.38 14.75 -16.38
CA LEU A 491 15.48 13.45 -15.71
C LEU A 491 16.46 12.51 -16.41
N LEU A 492 16.45 12.47 -17.75
CA LEU A 492 17.39 11.66 -18.53
C LEU A 492 18.84 12.12 -18.33
N ALA A 493 19.07 13.44 -18.31
CA ALA A 493 20.40 13.99 -18.02
C ALA A 493 20.91 13.57 -16.63
N VAL A 494 20.05 13.59 -15.60
CA VAL A 494 20.41 13.09 -14.26
C VAL A 494 20.79 11.61 -14.30
N LEU A 495 20.05 10.77 -15.02
CA LEU A 495 20.36 9.34 -15.16
C LEU A 495 21.70 9.11 -15.86
N ASP A 496 21.99 9.86 -16.92
CA ASP A 496 23.26 9.76 -17.65
C ASP A 496 24.46 10.13 -16.75
N HIS A 497 24.30 11.12 -15.86
CA HIS A 497 25.34 11.55 -14.93
C HIS A 497 25.50 10.68 -13.68
N ALA A 498 24.51 9.84 -13.34
CA ALA A 498 24.49 9.07 -12.10
C ALA A 498 25.53 7.93 -12.01
N MET A 499 26.28 7.65 -13.07
CA MET A 499 27.50 6.83 -13.03
C MET A 499 28.52 7.30 -14.08
N PRO A 500 29.72 7.78 -13.68
CA PRO A 500 30.78 8.08 -14.62
C PRO A 500 31.21 6.81 -15.38
N SER A 501 31.46 6.99 -16.68
CA SER A 501 31.82 5.97 -17.68
C SER A 501 33.02 5.11 -17.29
#